data_AF-A0A316NB47-F1
#
_entry.id   AF-A0A316NB47-F1
#
_cell.length_a   1.000
_cell.length_b   1.000
_cell.length_c   1.000
_cell.angle_alpha   90.00
_cell.angle_beta   90.00
_cell.angle_gamma   90.00
#
_symmetry.space_group_name_H-M   'P 1'
#
loop_
_entity.id
_entity.type
_entity.pdbx_description
1 polymer ?
#
loop_
_entity_poly.entity_id
_entity_poly.type
_entity_poly.pdbx_seq_one_letter_code
_entity_poly.pdbx_strand_id
1 'polypeptide(L)'
;MKTVGHEKRPAWFKMFRNQKALIDSVPNESAGKAIKAVFQYFENGEVVEMDALEFAVFSSIKPYVDESMEDYEKAIETGKAGAGKRWKPKNE
;
A
#
# COMPACT_ATOMS: atom_id res chain seq x y z
N MET A 1 4.40 29.31 -1.68
CA MET A 1 3.52 28.15 -1.43
C MET A 1 4.24 26.93 -1.98
N LYS A 2 4.89 26.12 -1.12
CA LYS A 2 5.53 24.89 -1.59
C LYS A 2 4.42 23.96 -2.06
N THR A 3 4.41 23.59 -3.33
CA THR A 3 3.58 22.50 -3.83
C THR A 3 3.82 21.30 -2.92
N VAL A 4 2.78 20.86 -2.20
CA VAL A 4 2.79 19.58 -1.49
C VAL A 4 3.04 18.55 -2.59
N GLY A 5 4.28 18.07 -2.70
CA GLY A 5 4.60 17.03 -3.66
C GLY A 5 3.67 15.87 -3.36
N HIS A 6 2.94 15.39 -4.37
CA HIS A 6 2.06 14.23 -4.21
C HIS A 6 2.81 13.17 -3.42
N GLU A 7 2.23 12.79 -2.29
CA GLU A 7 2.82 11.78 -1.43
C GLU A 7 3.04 10.53 -2.29
N LYS A 8 4.29 10.06 -2.35
CA LYS A 8 4.69 9.02 -3.29
C LYS A 8 4.13 7.68 -2.80
N ARG A 9 2.86 7.43 -3.06
CA ARG A 9 2.20 6.19 -2.68
C ARG A 9 1.26 5.70 -3.77
N PRO A 10 1.07 4.38 -3.91
CA PRO A 10 -0.02 3.81 -4.69
C PRO A 10 -1.38 4.32 -4.20
N ALA A 11 -2.35 4.40 -5.10
CA ALA A 11 -3.72 4.81 -4.77
C ALA A 11 -4.63 3.62 -4.39
N TRP A 12 -4.15 2.39 -4.54
CA TRP A 12 -4.90 1.17 -4.33
C TRP A 12 -3.99 0.01 -3.91
N PHE A 13 -4.57 -0.99 -3.24
CA PHE A 13 -3.95 -2.28 -2.97
C PHE A 13 -4.98 -3.40 -3.24
N LYS A 14 -4.51 -4.64 -3.38
CA LYS A 14 -5.35 -5.79 -3.74
C LYS A 14 -6.02 -6.41 -2.51
N MET A 15 -7.25 -6.87 -2.69
CA MET A 15 -7.96 -7.74 -1.74
C MET A 15 -8.30 -9.05 -2.45
N PHE A 16 -8.09 -10.18 -1.79
CA PHE A 16 -8.24 -11.50 -2.37
C PHE A 16 -9.32 -12.33 -1.67
N ARG A 17 -9.98 -13.19 -2.46
CA ARG A 17 -11.11 -14.01 -1.99
C ARG A 17 -10.75 -14.92 -0.81
N ASN A 18 -9.50 -15.39 -0.72
CA ASN A 18 -9.04 -16.24 0.39
C ASN A 18 -9.08 -15.54 1.75
N GLN A 19 -8.98 -14.19 1.79
CA GLN A 19 -9.07 -13.42 3.03
C GLN A 19 -10.48 -13.41 3.62
N LYS A 20 -11.52 -13.65 2.80
CA LYS A 20 -12.92 -13.61 3.25
C LYS A 20 -13.19 -14.57 4.41
N ALA A 21 -12.67 -15.80 4.34
CA ALA A 21 -12.92 -16.80 5.38
C ALA A 21 -12.37 -16.36 6.75
N LEU A 22 -11.23 -15.65 6.76
CA LEU A 22 -10.64 -15.09 7.98
C LEU A 22 -11.40 -13.87 8.48
N ILE A 23 -11.82 -12.98 7.58
CA ILE A 23 -12.57 -11.77 7.95
C ILE A 23 -13.95 -12.15 8.52
N ASP A 24 -14.62 -13.15 7.95
CA ASP A 24 -15.91 -13.64 8.44
C ASP A 24 -15.80 -14.38 9.79
N SER A 25 -14.62 -14.88 10.15
CA SER A 25 -14.44 -15.67 11.38
C SER A 25 -14.17 -14.83 12.63
N VAL A 26 -13.96 -13.52 12.47
CA VAL A 26 -13.73 -12.58 13.58
C VAL A 26 -14.96 -11.69 13.82
N PRO A 27 -15.13 -11.13 15.03
CA PRO A 27 -16.18 -10.15 15.28
C PRO A 27 -16.08 -8.94 14.33
N ASN A 28 -17.24 -8.38 13.94
CA ASN A 28 -17.30 -7.19 13.08
C ASN A 28 -16.47 -6.02 13.63
N GLU A 29 -16.41 -5.86 14.95
CA GLU A 29 -15.59 -4.84 15.59
C GLU A 29 -14.10 -5.03 15.29
N SER A 30 -13.59 -6.26 15.46
CA SER A 30 -12.20 -6.60 15.17
C SER A 30 -11.88 -6.51 13.67
N ALA A 31 -12.77 -6.97 12.79
CA ALA A 31 -12.61 -6.79 11.36
C ALA A 31 -12.53 -5.30 10.98
N GLY A 32 -13.42 -4.47 11.55
CA GLY A 32 -13.44 -3.03 11.32
C GLY A 32 -12.18 -2.32 11.81
N LYS A 33 -11.68 -2.68 13.01
CA LYS A 33 -10.41 -2.15 13.55
C LYS A 33 -9.23 -2.55 12.68
N ALA A 34 -9.16 -3.81 12.25
CA ALA A 34 -8.10 -4.29 11.36
C ALA A 34 -8.08 -3.56 10.01
N ILE A 35 -9.24 -3.38 9.37
CA ILE A 35 -9.31 -2.65 8.08
C ILE A 35 -8.86 -1.20 8.24
N LYS A 36 -9.22 -0.53 9.34
CA LYS A 36 -8.73 0.82 9.64
C LYS A 36 -7.22 0.84 9.83
N ALA A 37 -6.65 -0.14 10.55
CA ALA A 37 -5.20 -0.27 10.71
C ALA A 37 -4.48 -0.52 9.37
N VAL A 38 -5.08 -1.30 8.46
CA VAL A 38 -4.56 -1.47 7.09
C VAL A 38 -4.51 -0.14 6.35
N PHE A 39 -5.58 0.67 6.42
CA PHE A 39 -5.59 1.98 5.76
C PHE A 39 -4.61 2.97 6.39
N GLN A 40 -4.44 2.96 7.71
CA GLN A 40 -3.41 3.78 8.35
C GLN A 40 -2.01 3.35 7.90
N TYR A 41 -1.72 2.05 7.90
CA TYR A 41 -0.46 1.54 7.38
C TYR A 41 -0.25 1.89 5.90
N PHE A 42 -1.30 1.83 5.09
CA PHE A 42 -1.25 2.27 3.69
C PHE A 42 -0.99 3.78 3.56
N GLU A 43 -1.57 4.56 4.46
CA GLU A 43 -1.45 6.00 4.47
C GLU A 43 -0.09 6.47 4.99
N ASN A 44 0.52 5.87 6.01
CA ASN A 44 1.74 6.42 6.61
C ASN A 44 2.84 5.39 6.94
N GLY A 45 2.59 4.10 6.73
CA GLY A 45 3.53 3.02 7.02
C GLY A 45 3.60 2.63 8.50
N GLU A 46 2.79 3.24 9.37
CA GLU A 46 2.78 2.93 10.80
C GLU A 46 1.92 1.71 11.08
N VAL A 47 2.46 0.80 11.89
CA VAL A 47 1.70 -0.33 12.44
C VAL A 47 1.21 0.07 13.83
N VAL A 48 -0.10 0.13 14.00
CA VAL A 48 -0.74 0.41 15.29
C VAL A 48 -0.79 -0.84 16.16
N GLU A 49 -0.86 -0.62 17.47
CA GLU A 49 -1.10 -1.69 18.43
C GLU A 49 -2.50 -2.28 18.22
N MET A 50 -2.61 -3.60 18.25
CA MET A 50 -3.80 -4.36 17.90
C MET A 50 -3.89 -5.61 18.77
N ASP A 51 -5.11 -6.03 19.10
CA ASP A 51 -5.34 -7.34 19.69
C ASP A 51 -5.17 -8.45 18.63
N ALA A 52 -5.11 -9.70 19.08
CA ALA A 52 -4.69 -10.83 18.25
C ALA A 52 -5.58 -11.07 17.01
N LEU A 53 -6.89 -10.81 17.10
CA LEU A 53 -7.82 -11.03 15.99
C LEU A 53 -7.68 -9.95 14.91
N GLU A 54 -7.55 -8.70 15.34
CA GLU A 54 -7.28 -7.54 14.49
C GLU A 54 -5.95 -7.74 13.76
N PHE A 55 -4.92 -8.14 14.51
CA PHE A 55 -3.60 -8.41 13.96
C PHE A 55 -3.60 -9.56 12.94
N ALA A 56 -4.39 -10.62 13.16
CA ALA A 56 -4.51 -11.72 12.21
C ALA A 56 -5.10 -11.24 10.87
N VAL A 57 -6.18 -10.46 10.92
CA VAL A 57 -6.81 -9.89 9.71
C VAL A 57 -5.84 -8.91 9.03
N PHE A 58 -5.23 -7.99 9.78
CA PHE A 58 -4.23 -7.05 9.29
C PHE A 58 -3.08 -7.76 8.58
N SER A 59 -2.49 -8.77 9.22
CA SER A 59 -1.36 -9.53 8.69
C SER A 59 -1.70 -10.30 7.42
N SER A 60 -2.97 -10.69 7.24
CA SER A 60 -3.43 -11.32 6.00
C SER A 60 -3.55 -10.36 4.81
N ILE A 61 -3.65 -9.05 5.07
CA ILE A 61 -3.83 -8.00 4.06
C ILE A 61 -2.52 -7.25 3.78
N LYS A 62 -1.71 -7.01 4.82
CA LYS A 62 -0.45 -6.25 4.76
C LYS A 62 0.47 -6.62 3.56
N PRO A 63 0.68 -7.91 3.21
CA PRO A 63 1.55 -8.25 2.08
C PRO A 63 1.13 -7.63 0.76
N TYR A 64 -0.16 -7.41 0.54
CA TYR A 64 -0.68 -6.82 -0.70
C TYR A 64 -0.62 -5.29 -0.70
N VAL A 65 -0.60 -4.69 0.49
CA VAL A 65 -0.21 -3.29 0.65
C VAL A 65 1.27 -3.12 0.31
N ASP A 66 2.14 -3.97 0.88
CA ASP A 66 3.57 -3.93 0.62
C ASP A 66 3.86 -4.14 -0.89
N GLU A 67 3.21 -5.11 -1.53
CA GLU A 67 3.30 -5.34 -2.99
C GLU A 67 2.92 -4.08 -3.79
N SER A 68 1.82 -3.40 -3.41
CA SER A 68 1.39 -2.19 -4.11
C SER A 68 2.40 -1.03 -3.99
N MET A 69 3.08 -0.92 -2.85
CA MET A 69 4.13 0.06 -2.63
C MET A 69 5.35 -0.25 -3.51
N GLU A 70 5.78 -1.51 -3.53
CA GLU A 70 6.91 -1.97 -4.35
C GLU A 70 6.65 -1.77 -5.85
N ASP A 71 5.45 -2.13 -6.33
CA ASP A 71 5.04 -1.93 -7.72
C ASP A 71 5.05 -0.45 -8.12
N TYR A 72 4.58 0.42 -7.21
CA TYR A 72 4.56 1.86 -7.43
C TYR A 72 5.98 2.44 -7.50
N GLU A 73 6.88 2.02 -6.62
CA GLU A 73 8.29 2.42 -6.64
C GLU A 73 8.97 2.02 -7.96
N LYS A 74 8.79 0.77 -8.39
CA LYS A 74 9.30 0.27 -9.68
C LYS A 74 8.77 1.07 -10.87
N ALA A 75 7.49 1.44 -10.84
CA ALA A 75 6.87 2.26 -11.88
C ALA A 75 7.49 3.67 -11.94
N ILE A 76 7.75 4.30 -10.80
CA ILE A 76 8.44 5.59 -10.73
C ILE A 76 9.86 5.49 -11.30
N GLU A 77 10.63 4.48 -10.90
CA GLU A 77 12.00 4.29 -11.38
C GLU A 77 12.05 4.07 -12.88
N THR A 78 11.18 3.21 -13.39
CA THR A 78 11.04 2.95 -14.82
C THR A 78 10.66 4.23 -15.58
N GLY A 79 9.72 5.01 -15.03
CA GLY A 79 9.32 6.30 -15.61
C GLY A 79 10.47 7.31 -15.68
N LYS A 80 11.26 7.43 -14.61
CA LYS A 80 12.47 8.28 -14.58
C LYS A 80 13.51 7.81 -15.60
N ALA A 81 13.78 6.51 -15.68
CA ALA A 81 14.72 5.94 -16.63
C ALA A 81 14.26 6.17 -18.09
N GLY A 82 12.96 6.04 -18.36
CA GLY A 82 12.36 6.35 -19.66
C GLY A 82 12.50 7.81 -20.05
N ALA A 83 12.22 8.73 -19.11
CA ALA A 83 12.43 10.16 -19.31
C ALA A 83 13.90 10.49 -19.61
N GLY A 84 14.84 9.92 -18.86
CA GLY A 84 16.29 10.11 -19.09
C GLY A 84 16.77 9.61 -20.45
N LYS A 85 16.16 8.55 -21.00
CA LYS A 85 16.45 8.07 -22.37
C LYS A 85 15.86 8.98 -23.45
N ARG A 86 14.65 9.51 -23.24
CA ARG A 86 13.93 10.35 -24.22
C ARG A 86 14.51 11.76 -24.36
N TRP A 87 15.06 12.31 -23.29
CA TRP A 87 15.61 13.67 -23.23
C TRP A 87 17.13 13.74 -23.33
N LYS A 88 17.80 12.68 -23.81
CA LYS A 88 19.22 12.79 -24.14
C LYS A 88 19.40 13.94 -25.15
N PRO A 89 20.27 14.93 -24.87
CA PRO A 89 20.58 15.96 -25.85
C PRO A 89 21.02 15.25 -27.13
N LYS A 90 20.42 15.65 -28.25
CA LYS A 90 20.88 15.23 -29.56
C LYS A 90 22.23 15.94 -29.75
N ASN A 91 23.32 15.26 -29.38
CA ASN A 91 24.65 15.78 -29.66
C ASN A 91 24.75 15.90 -31.20
N GLU A 92 25.01 17.13 -31.63
CA GLU A 92 25.31 17.58 -32.99
C GLU A 92 26.69 17.08 -33.43
#